data_AF-A0A420RJV4-F1
#
_entry.id   AF-A0A420RJV4-F1
#
_cell.length_a   1.000
_cell.length_b   1.000
_cell.length_c   1.000
_cell.angle_alpha   90.00
_cell.angle_beta   90.00
_cell.angle_gamma   90.00
#
_symmetry.space_group_name_H-M   'P 1'
#
loop_
_entity.id
_entity.type
_entity.pdbx_description
1 polymer ?
#
loop_
_entity_poly.entity_id
_entity_poly.type
_entity_poly.pdbx_seq_one_letter_code
_entity_poly.pdbx_strand_id
1 'polypeptide(L)'
;MDSCVPSALSRTTKSGIPTVGTRSTVDEEVANFVRQNPSLHLGGKDGFTTEREEHLKVFGFHALEPDTSGHDLRKKNESAALIYFHGGGYTVGSVDEFENDLRIVAEESGAVIIGVEYRLALERSLPIQLDDYDSMINWVQGDEGRKRGISPDQVCGGGDSAGGNMTAAASLPRKDNRKKPLKAQLLCIPKKDFTSTLKKLSRTALILSRV
;
A
#
# COMPACT_ATOMS: atom_id res chain seq x y z
N MET A 1 3.55 -48.82 -2.98
CA MET A 1 3.11 -47.48 -3.42
C MET A 1 2.69 -46.75 -2.17
N ASP A 2 3.63 -45.98 -1.66
CA ASP A 2 3.69 -45.52 -0.28
C ASP A 2 2.69 -44.42 0.03
N SER A 3 2.20 -44.51 1.26
CA SER A 3 1.36 -43.60 2.02
C SER A 3 1.86 -42.16 2.01
N CYS A 4 0.98 -41.22 1.70
CA CYS A 4 1.17 -39.81 2.05
C CYS A 4 -0.18 -39.14 2.35
N VAL A 5 -0.82 -39.58 3.43
CA VAL A 5 -1.74 -38.73 4.21
C VAL A 5 -1.08 -38.60 5.58
N PRO A 6 -0.62 -37.42 6.00
CA PRO A 6 -0.12 -37.27 7.35
C PRO A 6 -1.28 -37.47 8.31
N SER A 7 -1.19 -38.57 9.05
CA SER A 7 -1.79 -38.78 10.36
C SER A 7 -2.02 -37.45 11.06
N ALA A 8 -3.29 -37.21 11.44
CA ALA A 8 -3.68 -36.11 12.31
C ALA A 8 -2.66 -35.94 13.45
N LEU A 9 -2.14 -34.72 13.59
CA LEU A 9 -1.32 -34.32 14.71
C LEU A 9 -2.19 -34.39 15.97
N SER A 10 -2.22 -35.55 16.62
CA SER A 10 -2.49 -35.67 18.04
C SER A 10 -1.36 -34.96 18.79
N ARG A 11 -1.43 -33.63 18.86
CA ARG A 11 -0.66 -32.83 19.82
C ARG A 11 -1.59 -32.49 20.96
N THR A 12 -1.48 -33.27 22.03
CA THR A 12 -1.86 -32.82 23.37
C THR A 12 -0.93 -31.68 23.78
N THR A 13 -1.26 -30.46 23.38
CA THR A 13 -0.65 -29.27 23.98
C THR A 13 -1.62 -28.65 24.96
N LYS A 14 -1.29 -28.77 26.25
CA LYS A 14 -1.74 -27.85 27.30
C LYS A 14 -1.24 -26.43 26.98
N SER A 15 -1.82 -25.83 25.96
CA SER A 15 -1.65 -24.44 25.56
C SER A 15 -3.03 -23.82 25.67
N GLY A 16 -3.22 -22.82 26.52
CA GLY A 16 -4.49 -22.09 26.64
C GLY A 16 -4.83 -21.23 25.41
N ILE A 17 -4.10 -21.43 24.30
CA ILE A 17 -4.33 -20.76 23.02
C ILE A 17 -5.08 -21.75 22.12
N PRO A 18 -6.31 -21.40 21.66
CA PRO A 18 -7.10 -22.24 20.78
C PRO A 18 -6.37 -22.60 19.47
N THR A 19 -6.66 -23.77 18.94
CA THR A 19 -6.13 -24.19 17.64
C THR A 19 -6.94 -23.56 16.50
N VAL A 20 -6.28 -23.08 15.44
CA VAL A 20 -6.99 -22.48 14.28
C VAL A 20 -7.60 -23.55 13.37
N GLY A 21 -8.79 -23.27 12.82
CA GLY A 21 -9.51 -24.16 11.90
C GLY A 21 -8.98 -24.15 10.46
N THR A 22 -9.64 -24.91 9.58
CA THR A 22 -9.35 -24.88 8.13
C THR A 22 -10.15 -23.78 7.43
N ARG A 23 -9.90 -23.52 6.13
CA ARG A 23 -10.72 -22.58 5.33
C ARG A 23 -12.19 -23.00 5.20
N SER A 24 -12.54 -24.24 5.58
CA SER A 24 -13.89 -24.81 5.42
C SER A 24 -14.59 -25.09 6.75
N THR A 25 -13.83 -25.19 7.85
CA THR A 25 -14.34 -25.59 9.17
C THR A 25 -13.66 -24.78 10.27
N VAL A 26 -14.46 -24.08 11.07
CA VAL A 26 -13.98 -23.41 12.29
C VAL A 26 -13.75 -24.44 13.37
N ASP A 27 -12.63 -24.33 14.08
CA ASP A 27 -12.32 -25.17 15.23
C ASP A 27 -13.33 -24.92 16.36
N GLU A 28 -13.74 -25.98 17.07
CA GLU A 28 -14.77 -25.89 18.10
C GLU A 28 -14.34 -25.00 19.27
N GLU A 29 -13.05 -24.96 19.62
CA GLU A 29 -12.52 -24.09 20.67
C GLU A 29 -12.63 -22.61 20.28
N VAL A 30 -12.35 -22.28 19.02
CA VAL A 30 -12.50 -20.92 18.49
C VAL A 30 -13.98 -20.52 18.45
N ALA A 31 -14.85 -21.42 18.02
CA ALA A 31 -16.30 -21.17 18.01
C ALA A 31 -16.86 -20.95 19.43
N ASN A 32 -16.37 -21.72 20.41
CA ASN A 32 -16.71 -21.56 21.83
C ASN A 32 -16.22 -20.21 22.35
N PHE A 33 -14.99 -19.83 22.03
CA PHE A 33 -14.39 -18.56 22.45
C PHE A 33 -15.16 -17.34 21.91
N VAL A 34 -15.52 -17.34 20.63
CA VAL A 34 -16.34 -16.27 20.01
C VAL A 34 -17.71 -16.19 20.68
N ARG A 35 -18.36 -17.33 20.96
CA ARG A 35 -19.65 -17.36 21.67
C ARG A 35 -19.60 -16.75 23.07
N GLN A 36 -18.47 -16.89 23.77
CA GLN A 36 -18.27 -16.32 25.11
C GLN A 36 -17.87 -14.83 25.07
N ASN A 37 -17.48 -14.31 23.91
CA ASN A 37 -17.01 -12.94 23.73
C ASN A 37 -17.84 -12.25 22.62
N PRO A 38 -19.09 -11.84 22.90
CA PRO A 38 -20.02 -11.35 21.88
C PRO A 38 -19.58 -10.06 21.19
N SER A 39 -18.59 -9.34 21.74
CA SER A 39 -17.95 -8.19 21.07
C SER A 39 -16.96 -8.61 19.97
N LEU A 40 -16.54 -9.87 19.92
CA LEU A 40 -15.74 -10.44 18.85
C LEU A 40 -16.68 -11.10 17.85
N HIS A 41 -16.69 -10.61 16.61
CA HIS A 41 -17.44 -11.21 15.52
C HIS A 41 -16.49 -11.48 14.35
N LEU A 42 -16.60 -12.67 13.74
CA LEU A 42 -15.77 -13.13 12.62
C LEU A 42 -16.25 -12.54 11.28
N GLY A 43 -16.46 -11.22 11.25
CA GLY A 43 -17.30 -10.55 10.24
C GLY A 43 -18.75 -10.43 10.72
N GLY A 44 -19.48 -9.47 10.17
CA GLY A 44 -20.90 -9.27 10.45
C GLY A 44 -21.80 -10.18 9.61
N LYS A 45 -23.09 -9.83 9.55
CA LYS A 45 -24.09 -10.56 8.75
C LYS A 45 -24.17 -10.04 7.32
N ASP A 46 -23.49 -8.94 7.04
CA ASP A 46 -23.55 -8.28 5.76
C ASP A 46 -22.56 -8.92 4.79
N GLY A 47 -22.70 -8.63 3.50
CA GLY A 47 -21.73 -9.09 2.52
C GLY A 47 -20.35 -8.49 2.80
N PHE A 48 -19.28 -9.23 2.52
CA PHE A 48 -17.89 -8.76 2.63
C PHE A 48 -17.68 -7.34 2.06
N THR A 49 -18.26 -7.06 0.89
CA THR A 49 -18.19 -5.77 0.22
C THR A 49 -18.85 -4.65 1.02
N THR A 50 -20.00 -4.90 1.65
CA THR A 50 -20.71 -3.92 2.49
C THR A 50 -19.90 -3.56 3.72
N GLU A 51 -19.33 -4.56 4.40
CA GLU A 51 -18.55 -4.33 5.62
C GLU A 51 -17.26 -3.58 5.33
N ARG A 52 -16.60 -3.93 4.22
CA ARG A 52 -15.36 -3.28 3.81
C ARG A 52 -15.58 -1.86 3.29
N GLU A 53 -16.72 -1.57 2.68
CA GLU A 53 -17.03 -0.24 2.16
C GLU A 53 -16.96 0.85 3.25
N GLU A 54 -17.29 0.53 4.49
CA GLU A 54 -17.14 1.44 5.63
C GLU A 54 -15.69 1.92 5.81
N HIS A 55 -14.71 1.05 5.60
CA HIS A 55 -13.29 1.38 5.69
C HIS A 55 -12.80 2.22 4.50
N LEU A 56 -13.55 2.23 3.39
CA LEU A 56 -13.23 3.00 2.17
C LEU A 56 -13.97 4.35 2.10
N LYS A 57 -14.76 4.71 3.11
CA LYS A 57 -15.45 6.01 3.18
C LYS A 57 -14.49 7.17 3.43
N VAL A 58 -13.37 6.91 4.10
CA VAL A 58 -12.34 7.90 4.41
C VAL A 58 -11.18 7.68 3.46
N PHE A 59 -10.82 8.71 2.70
CA PHE A 59 -9.61 8.66 1.88
C PHE A 59 -8.39 8.83 2.79
N GLY A 60 -7.66 7.74 3.00
CA GLY A 60 -6.50 7.68 3.89
C GLY A 60 -5.18 7.76 3.13
N PHE A 61 -4.15 8.30 3.78
CA PHE A 61 -2.78 8.15 3.33
C PHE A 61 -1.82 8.25 4.51
N HIS A 62 -0.69 7.56 4.41
CA HIS A 62 0.41 7.63 5.37
C HIS A 62 1.50 8.52 4.78
N ALA A 63 1.75 9.66 5.41
CA ALA A 63 2.90 10.51 5.10
C ALA A 63 4.10 10.05 5.93
N LEU A 64 5.02 9.36 5.26
CA LEU A 64 6.23 8.79 5.85
C LEU A 64 7.38 9.73 5.52
N GLU A 65 7.71 10.59 6.47
CA GLU A 65 8.91 11.43 6.38
C GLU A 65 10.13 10.64 6.85
N PRO A 66 11.30 10.84 6.23
CA PRO A 66 12.54 10.30 6.76
C PRO A 66 12.89 10.96 8.10
N ASP A 67 13.33 10.13 9.05
CA ASP A 67 13.64 10.53 10.42
C ASP A 67 14.92 11.35 10.48
N THR A 68 15.92 10.99 9.67
CA THR A 68 17.25 11.64 9.68
C THR A 68 17.60 12.28 8.35
N SER A 69 17.35 11.59 7.24
CA SER A 69 17.70 12.09 5.91
C SER A 69 16.73 13.16 5.39
N GLY A 70 17.18 13.98 4.43
CA GLY A 70 16.33 14.93 3.70
C GLY A 70 15.77 16.13 4.48
N HIS A 71 16.05 16.26 5.78
CA HIS A 71 15.50 17.33 6.64
C HIS A 71 15.85 18.74 6.15
N ASP A 72 17.09 18.97 5.70
CA ASP A 72 17.51 20.27 5.17
C ASP A 72 16.78 20.65 3.87
N LEU A 73 16.46 19.66 3.03
CA LEU A 73 15.70 19.87 1.81
C LEU A 73 14.24 20.19 2.13
N ARG A 74 13.63 19.53 3.11
CA ARG A 74 12.26 19.85 3.58
C ARG A 74 12.19 21.29 4.09
N LYS A 75 13.16 21.72 4.92
CA LYS A 75 13.22 23.11 5.42
C LYS A 75 13.35 24.17 4.31
N LYS A 76 13.96 23.82 3.18
CA LYS A 76 14.12 24.70 2.03
C LYS A 76 12.96 24.62 1.02
N ASN A 77 11.95 23.79 1.27
CA ASN A 77 10.89 23.46 0.31
C ASN A 77 11.39 22.81 -0.99
N GLU A 78 12.48 22.06 -0.89
CA GLU A 78 13.17 21.40 -2.01
C GLU A 78 13.08 19.87 -1.95
N SER A 79 12.31 19.32 -1.00
CA SER A 79 12.22 17.87 -0.81
C SER A 79 11.53 17.19 -1.98
N ALA A 80 12.04 16.01 -2.35
CA ALA A 80 11.36 15.11 -3.27
C ALA A 80 10.24 14.36 -2.54
N ALA A 81 9.25 13.88 -3.31
CA ALA A 81 8.21 13.02 -2.78
C ALA A 81 7.94 11.83 -3.71
N LEU A 82 7.56 10.69 -3.13
CA LEU A 82 7.03 9.54 -3.85
C LEU A 82 5.59 9.30 -3.45
N ILE A 83 4.67 9.39 -4.40
CA ILE A 83 3.28 8.93 -4.22
C ILE A 83 3.27 7.44 -4.51
N TYR A 84 2.90 6.62 -3.52
CA TYR A 84 2.91 5.17 -3.63
C TYR A 84 1.50 4.59 -3.48
N PHE A 85 1.05 3.84 -4.49
CA PHE A 85 -0.17 3.04 -4.42
C PHE A 85 0.21 1.57 -4.33
N HIS A 86 -0.39 0.86 -3.38
CA HIS A 86 -0.10 -0.56 -3.17
C HIS A 86 -0.69 -1.45 -4.28
N GLY A 87 -0.20 -2.69 -4.36
CA GLY A 87 -0.72 -3.76 -5.20
C GLY A 87 -1.95 -4.44 -4.62
N GLY A 88 -2.39 -5.54 -5.23
CA GLY A 88 -3.60 -6.27 -4.80
C GLY A 88 -4.72 -6.29 -5.82
N GLY A 89 -4.38 -6.16 -7.11
CA GLY A 89 -5.33 -6.35 -8.21
C GLY A 89 -6.55 -5.42 -8.11
N TYR A 90 -6.35 -4.19 -7.62
CA TYR A 90 -7.39 -3.18 -7.34
C TYR A 90 -8.38 -3.56 -6.25
N THR A 91 -8.39 -4.80 -5.76
CA THR A 91 -9.48 -5.35 -4.96
C THR A 91 -9.08 -5.63 -3.54
N VAL A 92 -7.79 -5.71 -3.20
CA VAL A 92 -7.27 -5.97 -1.86
C VAL A 92 -5.98 -5.19 -1.63
N GLY A 93 -5.39 -5.34 -0.44
CA GLY A 93 -4.16 -4.68 -0.03
C GLY A 93 -4.43 -3.48 0.89
N SER A 94 -3.37 -3.01 1.52
CA SER A 94 -3.33 -1.78 2.34
C SER A 94 -1.91 -1.22 2.36
N VAL A 95 -1.75 0.04 2.76
CA VAL A 95 -0.44 0.67 2.97
C VAL A 95 0.32 0.00 4.13
N ASP A 96 -0.38 -0.49 5.15
CA ASP A 96 0.20 -1.19 6.30
C ASP A 96 1.09 -2.37 5.88
N GLU A 97 0.71 -3.09 4.81
CA GLU A 97 1.48 -4.21 4.26
C GLU A 97 2.86 -3.78 3.73
N PHE A 98 3.00 -2.52 3.33
CA PHE A 98 4.20 -1.97 2.69
C PHE A 98 4.93 -0.94 3.57
N GLU A 99 4.33 -0.49 4.68
CA GLU A 99 4.82 0.65 5.44
C GLU A 99 6.28 0.50 5.89
N ASN A 100 6.67 -0.68 6.38
CA ASN A 100 8.05 -0.92 6.81
C ASN A 100 9.06 -0.71 5.68
N ASP A 101 8.77 -1.24 4.49
CA ASP A 101 9.64 -1.05 3.34
C ASP A 101 9.60 0.40 2.84
N LEU A 102 8.43 1.06 2.85
CA LEU A 102 8.30 2.46 2.48
C LEU A 102 9.06 3.40 3.43
N ARG A 103 9.12 3.10 4.73
CA ARG A 103 9.94 3.83 5.70
C ARG A 103 11.43 3.69 5.39
N ILE A 104 11.88 2.48 5.03
CA ILE A 104 13.26 2.27 4.58
C ILE A 104 13.54 3.10 3.32
N VAL A 105 12.61 3.14 2.37
CA VAL A 105 12.76 3.98 1.16
C VAL A 105 12.81 5.46 1.51
N ALA A 106 11.96 5.93 2.42
CA ALA A 106 11.98 7.32 2.89
C ALA A 106 13.37 7.67 3.41
N GLU A 107 13.89 6.87 4.34
CA GLU A 107 15.18 7.12 4.99
C GLU A 107 16.36 7.03 4.00
N GLU A 108 16.37 6.04 3.14
CA GLU A 108 17.46 5.85 2.17
C GLU A 108 17.46 6.90 1.05
N SER A 109 16.30 7.44 0.69
CA SER A 109 16.17 8.42 -0.40
C SER A 109 16.19 9.88 0.07
N GLY A 110 15.85 10.15 1.34
CA GLY A 110 15.60 11.50 1.83
C GLY A 110 14.32 12.14 1.29
N ALA A 111 13.49 11.38 0.57
CA ALA A 111 12.21 11.83 0.03
C ALA A 111 11.07 11.55 1.01
N VAL A 112 10.03 12.39 0.96
CA VAL A 112 8.76 12.12 1.66
C VAL A 112 8.00 11.04 0.89
N ILE A 113 7.59 9.97 1.55
CA ILE A 113 6.79 8.91 0.91
C ILE A 113 5.33 9.10 1.33
N ILE A 114 4.42 9.06 0.36
CA ILE A 114 2.98 9.20 0.59
C ILE A 114 2.34 7.90 0.13
N GLY A 115 2.16 6.96 1.07
CA GLY A 115 1.45 5.71 0.84
C GLY A 115 -0.06 5.96 0.86
N VAL A 116 -0.78 5.58 -0.18
CA VAL A 116 -2.19 5.95 -0.35
C VAL A 116 -3.11 4.76 -0.19
N GLU A 117 -4.11 4.89 0.68
CA GLU A 117 -5.23 3.96 0.84
C GLU A 117 -6.31 4.33 -0.18
N TYR A 118 -6.17 3.80 -1.40
CA TYR A 118 -7.07 4.10 -2.51
C TYR A 118 -8.34 3.24 -2.46
N ARG A 119 -9.42 3.74 -3.08
CA ARG A 119 -10.70 3.03 -3.05
C ARG A 119 -10.62 1.72 -3.83
N LEU A 120 -10.99 0.60 -3.22
CA LEU A 120 -10.88 -0.72 -3.86
C LEU A 120 -12.07 -1.05 -4.77
N ALA A 121 -11.79 -1.89 -5.76
CA ALA A 121 -12.74 -2.45 -6.70
C ALA A 121 -13.58 -3.57 -6.08
N LEU A 122 -14.74 -3.79 -6.70
CA LEU A 122 -16.01 -4.37 -6.17
C LEU A 122 -16.91 -3.32 -5.52
N GLU A 123 -16.39 -2.52 -4.58
CA GLU A 123 -17.12 -1.39 -3.96
C GLU A 123 -17.12 -0.16 -4.88
N ARG A 124 -15.99 0.09 -5.55
CA ARG A 124 -15.77 1.24 -6.43
C ARG A 124 -15.12 0.77 -7.72
N SER A 125 -15.88 0.65 -8.80
CA SER A 125 -15.34 0.23 -10.09
C SER A 125 -14.37 1.26 -10.69
N LEU A 126 -13.44 0.78 -11.52
CA LEU A 126 -12.64 1.65 -12.39
C LEU A 126 -13.57 2.61 -13.18
N PRO A 127 -13.20 3.88 -13.38
CA PRO A 127 -11.86 4.47 -13.25
C PRO A 127 -11.53 5.12 -11.90
N ILE A 128 -12.35 4.93 -10.87
CA ILE A 128 -12.25 5.68 -9.59
C ILE A 128 -10.83 5.66 -8.98
N GLN A 129 -10.13 4.53 -9.09
CA GLN A 129 -8.77 4.38 -8.59
C GLN A 129 -7.75 5.26 -9.34
N LEU A 130 -7.95 5.47 -10.64
CA LEU A 130 -7.12 6.37 -11.43
C LEU A 130 -7.41 7.83 -11.08
N ASP A 131 -8.67 8.15 -10.77
CA ASP A 131 -9.05 9.48 -10.28
C ASP A 131 -8.44 9.76 -8.90
N ASP A 132 -8.42 8.76 -8.01
CA ASP A 132 -7.72 8.82 -6.71
C ASP A 132 -6.23 9.11 -6.90
N TYR A 133 -5.60 8.40 -7.85
CA TYR A 133 -4.19 8.61 -8.19
C TYR A 133 -3.94 10.03 -8.72
N ASP A 134 -4.68 10.48 -9.73
CA ASP A 134 -4.50 11.84 -10.29
C ASP A 134 -4.78 12.92 -9.24
N SER A 135 -5.77 12.69 -8.37
CA SER A 135 -6.09 13.59 -7.25
C SER A 135 -4.90 13.73 -6.30
N MET A 136 -4.23 12.63 -5.95
CA MET A 136 -3.03 12.70 -5.11
C MET A 136 -1.85 13.35 -5.82
N ILE A 137 -1.65 13.14 -7.13
CA ILE A 137 -0.62 13.89 -7.86
C ILE A 137 -0.88 15.39 -7.76
N ASN A 138 -2.12 15.82 -8.01
CA ASN A 138 -2.49 17.24 -7.96
C ASN A 138 -2.36 17.82 -6.54
N TRP A 139 -2.73 17.05 -5.52
CA TRP A 139 -2.63 17.45 -4.12
C TRP A 139 -1.17 17.65 -3.69
N VAL A 140 -0.28 16.70 -4.01
CA VAL A 140 1.15 16.76 -3.65
C VAL A 140 1.90 17.81 -4.49
N GLN A 141 1.58 17.97 -5.77
CA GLN A 141 2.17 19.04 -6.59
C GLN A 141 1.58 20.43 -6.28
N GLY A 142 0.50 20.48 -5.50
CA GLY A 142 -0.22 21.68 -5.10
C GLY A 142 0.33 22.35 -3.84
N ASP A 143 -0.53 23.13 -3.19
CA ASP A 143 -0.19 23.85 -1.95
C ASP A 143 0.07 22.91 -0.78
N GLU A 144 -0.59 21.76 -0.75
CA GLU A 144 -0.48 20.83 0.36
C GLU A 144 0.90 20.15 0.42
N GLY A 145 1.49 19.81 -0.73
CA GLY A 145 2.89 19.39 -0.77
C GLY A 145 3.85 20.51 -0.40
N ARG A 146 3.61 21.74 -0.89
CA ARG A 146 4.44 22.91 -0.53
C ARG A 146 4.46 23.15 0.98
N LYS A 147 3.31 23.07 1.66
CA LYS A 147 3.21 23.17 3.13
C LYS A 147 4.01 22.12 3.88
N ARG A 148 4.34 21.00 3.21
CA ARG A 148 5.14 19.87 3.74
C ARG A 148 6.59 19.89 3.26
N GLY A 149 7.04 21.00 2.65
CA GLY A 149 8.42 21.13 2.17
C GLY A 149 8.71 20.40 0.87
N ILE A 150 7.68 19.92 0.16
CA ILE A 150 7.83 19.16 -1.09
C ILE A 150 7.88 20.14 -2.27
N SER A 151 8.88 19.97 -3.13
CA SER A 151 8.96 20.68 -4.40
C SER A 151 8.02 20.02 -5.43
N PRO A 152 7.10 20.78 -6.05
CA PRO A 152 6.21 20.24 -7.09
C PRO A 152 6.94 19.60 -8.29
N ASP A 153 8.20 19.99 -8.54
CA ASP A 153 9.02 19.49 -9.64
C ASP A 153 9.85 18.24 -9.28
N GLN A 154 9.73 17.78 -8.03
CA GLN A 154 10.43 16.60 -7.49
C GLN A 154 9.45 15.51 -7.03
N VAL A 155 8.21 15.54 -7.52
CA VAL A 155 7.19 14.53 -7.21
C VAL A 155 7.28 13.36 -8.17
N CYS A 156 7.56 12.18 -7.64
CA CYS A 156 7.57 10.89 -8.33
C CYS A 156 6.28 10.11 -8.01
N GLY A 157 5.89 9.20 -8.91
CA GLY A 157 4.83 8.22 -8.65
C GLY A 157 5.42 6.83 -8.54
N GLY A 158 4.71 5.91 -7.89
CA GLY A 158 5.13 4.53 -7.76
C GLY A 158 4.05 3.62 -7.25
N GLY A 159 4.31 2.33 -7.40
CA GLY A 159 3.44 1.28 -6.90
C GLY A 159 3.89 -0.08 -7.35
N ASP A 160 3.36 -1.12 -6.70
CA ASP A 160 3.57 -2.50 -7.11
C ASP A 160 2.32 -3.09 -7.79
N SER A 161 2.52 -3.97 -8.77
CA SER A 161 1.44 -4.70 -9.45
C SER A 161 0.32 -3.76 -9.96
N ALA A 162 -0.87 -3.80 -9.37
CA ALA A 162 -1.98 -2.89 -9.70
C ALA A 162 -1.61 -1.42 -9.44
N GLY A 163 -0.93 -1.10 -8.34
CA GLY A 163 -0.41 0.24 -8.06
C GLY A 163 0.59 0.75 -9.10
N GLY A 164 1.46 -0.15 -9.57
CA GLY A 164 2.37 0.14 -10.68
C GLY A 164 1.61 0.39 -11.99
N ASN A 165 0.56 -0.40 -12.27
CA ASN A 165 -0.30 -0.16 -13.42
C ASN A 165 -0.99 1.21 -13.34
N MET A 166 -1.53 1.58 -12.17
CA MET A 166 -2.16 2.89 -11.95
C MET A 166 -1.16 4.04 -12.09
N THR A 167 0.07 3.87 -11.61
CA THR A 167 1.14 4.86 -11.78
C THR A 167 1.38 5.15 -13.26
N ALA A 168 1.53 4.10 -14.07
CA ALA A 168 1.76 4.24 -15.49
C ALA A 168 0.53 4.85 -16.19
N ALA A 169 -0.67 4.32 -15.89
CA ALA A 169 -1.93 4.76 -16.49
C ALA A 169 -2.26 6.22 -16.18
N ALA A 170 -2.05 6.68 -14.93
CA ALA A 170 -2.30 8.06 -14.52
C ALA A 170 -1.27 9.04 -15.08
N SER A 171 -0.06 8.58 -15.39
CA SER A 171 1.00 9.44 -15.95
C SER A 171 0.76 9.84 -17.40
N LEU A 172 0.20 8.94 -18.22
CA LEU A 172 -0.04 9.16 -19.65
C LEU A 172 -0.94 10.38 -19.94
N PRO A 173 -2.18 10.47 -19.41
CA PRO A 173 -3.11 11.55 -19.74
C PRO A 173 -2.64 12.92 -19.21
N ARG A 174 -1.66 12.98 -18.28
CA ARG A 174 -1.14 14.27 -17.81
C ARG A 174 -0.41 15.04 -18.89
N LYS A 175 0.31 14.32 -19.77
CA LYS A 175 0.96 14.92 -20.94
C LYS A 175 -0.08 15.51 -21.89
N ASP A 176 -1.10 14.73 -22.22
CA ASP A 176 -2.17 15.13 -23.14
C ASP A 176 -2.97 16.33 -22.61
N ASN A 177 -3.22 16.33 -21.29
CA ASN A 177 -3.95 17.40 -20.60
C ASN A 177 -3.06 18.59 -20.17
N ARG A 178 -1.78 18.63 -20.58
CA ARG A 178 -0.81 19.67 -20.20
C ARG A 178 -0.71 19.91 -18.69
N LYS A 179 -0.93 18.87 -17.88
CA LYS A 179 -0.69 18.91 -16.43
C LYS A 179 0.80 18.70 -16.14
N LYS A 180 1.28 19.16 -14.98
CA LYS A 180 2.68 18.96 -14.56
C LYS A 180 2.98 17.45 -14.50
N PRO A 181 4.02 16.96 -15.20
CA PRO A 181 4.34 15.54 -15.20
C PRO A 181 4.89 15.10 -13.84
N LEU A 182 4.87 13.80 -13.59
CA LEU A 182 5.68 13.21 -12.53
C LEU A 182 7.15 13.27 -12.94
N LYS A 183 8.03 13.52 -11.98
CA LYS A 183 9.48 13.55 -12.17
C LYS A 183 10.02 12.20 -12.63
N ALA A 184 9.44 11.12 -12.10
CA ALA A 184 9.70 9.74 -12.48
C ALA A 184 8.64 8.77 -11.94
N GLN A 185 8.73 7.52 -12.39
CA GLN A 185 7.86 6.42 -11.98
C GLN A 185 8.68 5.26 -11.40
N LEU A 186 8.26 4.74 -10.24
CA LEU A 186 8.76 3.50 -9.64
C LEU A 186 7.74 2.38 -9.87
N LEU A 187 7.97 1.56 -10.91
CA LEU A 187 7.07 0.49 -11.31
C LEU A 187 7.58 -0.86 -10.81
N CYS A 188 7.00 -1.36 -9.72
CA CYS A 188 7.38 -2.64 -9.14
C CYS A 188 6.43 -3.75 -9.61
N ILE A 189 6.94 -4.92 -9.97
CA ILE A 189 6.15 -6.15 -10.09
C ILE A 189 6.84 -7.17 -9.17
N PRO A 190 6.18 -7.67 -8.12
CA PRO A 190 6.92 -8.38 -7.08
C PRO A 190 7.50 -9.69 -7.62
N LYS A 191 8.81 -9.85 -7.43
CA LYS A 191 9.43 -11.14 -7.11
C LYS A 191 10.27 -10.97 -5.85
N LYS A 192 9.88 -11.69 -4.79
CA LYS A 192 10.59 -12.12 -3.56
C LYS A 192 11.52 -11.16 -2.79
N ASP A 193 11.86 -9.97 -3.30
CA ASP A 193 12.92 -9.15 -2.72
C ASP A 193 12.72 -7.66 -3.07
N PHE A 194 11.60 -7.11 -2.59
CA PHE A 194 11.21 -5.70 -2.73
C PHE A 194 12.31 -4.78 -2.18
N THR A 195 12.86 -5.14 -1.01
CA THR A 195 13.92 -4.41 -0.32
C THR A 195 15.24 -4.38 -1.10
N SER A 196 15.63 -5.45 -1.82
CA SER A 196 16.87 -5.45 -2.60
C SER A 196 16.78 -4.64 -3.90
N THR A 197 15.58 -4.56 -4.47
CA THR A 197 15.30 -3.68 -5.62
C THR A 197 15.42 -2.21 -5.20
N LEU A 198 14.87 -1.86 -4.03
CA LEU A 198 14.93 -0.50 -3.48
C LEU A 198 16.34 -0.09 -3.03
N LYS A 199 17.12 -0.99 -2.42
CA LYS A 199 18.53 -0.72 -2.07
C LYS A 199 19.44 -0.49 -3.28
N LYS A 200 19.13 -1.11 -4.43
CA LYS A 200 19.84 -0.84 -5.70
C LYS A 200 19.44 0.53 -6.29
N LEU A 201 18.20 0.96 -6.04
CA LEU A 201 17.65 2.26 -6.45
C LEU A 201 18.10 3.43 -5.55
N SER A 202 18.53 3.19 -4.29
CA SER A 202 19.12 4.25 -3.44
C SER A 202 20.58 4.53 -3.79
N ARG A 203 21.33 3.53 -4.26
CA ARG A 203 22.75 3.66 -4.65
C ARG A 203 22.99 4.09 -6.09
N THR A 204 22.03 3.83 -6.96
CA THR A 204 22.01 4.31 -8.34
C THR A 204 20.71 5.06 -8.46
N ALA A 205 20.77 6.38 -8.68
CA ALA A 205 19.63 7.24 -8.95
C ALA A 205 18.49 6.41 -9.58
N LEU A 206 17.31 6.45 -8.95
CA LEU A 206 16.02 5.88 -9.38
C LEU A 206 16.11 5.30 -10.80
N ILE A 207 15.58 4.11 -11.07
CA ILE A 207 15.26 3.74 -12.45
C ILE A 207 14.17 4.73 -12.92
N LEU A 208 14.63 5.88 -13.40
CA LEU A 208 13.91 7.01 -13.92
C LEU A 208 13.64 6.60 -15.37
N SER A 209 12.53 5.94 -15.67
CA SER A 209 11.93 6.26 -16.96
C SER A 209 11.52 7.72 -16.86
N ARG A 210 12.25 8.61 -17.54
CA ARG A 210 11.76 9.97 -17.77
C ARG A 210 10.45 9.82 -18.53
N VAL A 211 9.36 10.32 -17.93
CA VAL A 211 8.04 10.41 -18.56
C VAL A 211 8.05 11.54 -19.58
#